data_AF-A0A6J5DL27-F1
#
_entry.id   AF-A0A6J5DL27-F1
#
_cell.length_a   1.000
_cell.length_b   1.000
_cell.length_c   1.000
_cell.angle_alpha   90.00
_cell.angle_beta   90.00
_cell.angle_gamma   90.00
#
_symmetry.space_group_name_H-M   'P 1'
#
loop_
_entity.id
_entity.type
_entity.pdbx_description
1 polymer ?
#
loop_
_entity_poly.entity_id
_entity_poly.type
_entity_poly.pdbx_seq_one_letter_code
_entity_poly.pdbx_strand_id
1 'polypeptide(L)'
;MQTCAHSNLELSLDRWQECHWYLHQMEANYHEPEPFRYSCNSFLRAVKEVPQALSNDLQRHPGEKAKIKPLMDTVSTNVLLHTLGKRRDFVVHHGSLHLKSHGRIGTTEGATIKVVFPFAVYPSETSDEAYERYKTMCKTNKMLRGFGPDCDSAPALWRTWMIPQFPGRDLLDVAVEAWELLGELLSGAIEAFGGDKLDLSLPCRHDPAQVQIKRFSQYEFFLTVDGIDLKEEARKWREQKARGD
;
A
#
# COMPACT_ATOMS: atom_id res chain seq x y z
N MET A 1 13.10 26.73 -32.18
CA MET A 1 12.04 26.30 -31.26
C MET A 1 12.73 25.73 -30.03
N GLN A 2 12.50 26.34 -28.87
CA GLN A 2 13.05 25.83 -27.61
C GLN A 2 12.29 24.53 -27.30
N THR A 3 12.98 23.40 -27.30
CA THR A 3 12.37 22.11 -26.96
C THR A 3 11.93 22.17 -25.50
N CYS A 4 10.73 21.66 -25.19
CA CYS A 4 10.25 21.54 -23.82
C CYS A 4 11.26 20.71 -23.01
N ALA A 5 11.62 21.15 -21.80
CA ALA A 5 12.56 20.46 -20.92
C ALA A 5 12.21 18.97 -20.74
N HIS A 6 10.91 18.66 -20.68
CA HIS A 6 10.37 17.31 -20.53
C HIS A 6 10.66 16.41 -21.75
N SER A 7 10.73 16.96 -22.96
CA SER A 7 10.99 16.19 -24.19
C SER A 7 12.40 15.59 -24.23
N ASN A 8 13.34 16.13 -23.46
CA ASN A 8 14.68 15.57 -23.35
C ASN A 8 14.77 14.42 -22.33
N LEU A 9 13.69 14.16 -21.58
CA LEU A 9 13.63 13.23 -20.44
C LEU A 9 12.46 12.24 -20.56
N GLU A 10 11.93 12.04 -21.76
CA GLU A 10 10.69 11.29 -21.99
C GLU A 10 10.76 9.87 -21.44
N LEU A 11 11.87 9.15 -21.67
CA LEU A 11 12.04 7.77 -21.22
C LEU A 11 12.05 7.68 -19.68
N SER A 12 12.80 8.55 -19.02
CA SER A 12 12.92 8.53 -17.56
C SER A 12 11.65 8.99 -16.85
N LEU A 13 10.94 9.98 -17.41
CA LEU A 13 9.63 10.41 -16.93
C LEU A 13 8.56 9.33 -17.10
N ASP A 14 8.55 8.62 -18.23
CA ASP A 14 7.65 7.48 -18.46
C ASP A 14 7.85 6.38 -17.40
N ARG A 15 9.09 5.98 -17.14
CA ARG A 15 9.41 4.96 -16.10
C ARG A 15 8.99 5.42 -14.70
N TRP A 16 9.12 6.71 -14.40
CA TRP A 16 8.72 7.26 -13.12
C TRP A 16 7.20 7.33 -12.96
N GLN A 17 6.46 7.64 -14.04
CA GLN A 17 4.99 7.53 -14.06
C GLN A 17 4.52 6.07 -13.98
N GLU A 18 5.26 5.13 -14.57
CA GLU A 18 4.99 3.69 -14.40
C GLU A 18 5.13 3.27 -12.93
N CYS A 19 6.14 3.79 -12.20
CA CYS A 19 6.25 3.59 -10.75
C CYS A 19 5.00 4.09 -10.02
N HIS A 20 4.53 5.29 -10.36
CA HIS A 20 3.31 5.88 -9.78
C HIS A 20 2.09 5.00 -10.03
N TRP A 21 1.93 4.48 -11.26
CA TRP A 21 0.83 3.57 -11.58
C TRP A 21 0.87 2.30 -10.73
N TYR A 22 2.04 1.67 -10.55
CA TYR A 22 2.16 0.48 -9.72
C TYR A 22 1.94 0.74 -8.22
N LEU A 23 2.22 1.96 -7.71
CA LEU A 23 1.83 2.33 -6.33
C LEU A 23 0.32 2.19 -6.16
N HIS A 24 -0.48 2.72 -7.08
CA HIS A 24 -1.93 2.56 -7.03
C HIS A 24 -2.39 1.13 -7.23
N GLN A 25 -1.68 0.32 -8.03
CA GLN A 25 -1.98 -1.11 -8.10
C GLN A 25 -1.71 -1.83 -6.78
N MET A 26 -0.65 -1.45 -6.06
CA MET A 26 -0.38 -1.98 -4.72
C MET A 26 -1.46 -1.56 -3.72
N GLU A 27 -1.91 -0.30 -3.76
CA GLU A 27 -3.01 0.19 -2.91
C GLU A 27 -4.32 -0.54 -3.19
N ALA A 28 -4.72 -0.63 -4.46
CA ALA A 28 -5.98 -1.26 -4.86
C ALA A 28 -6.06 -2.75 -4.50
N ASN A 29 -4.90 -3.41 -4.46
CA ASN A 29 -4.78 -4.84 -4.19
C ASN A 29 -4.23 -5.15 -2.81
N TYR A 30 -4.19 -4.18 -1.89
CA TYR A 30 -3.47 -4.31 -0.62
C TYR A 30 -3.90 -5.52 0.22
N HIS A 31 -5.17 -5.91 0.13
CA HIS A 31 -5.73 -7.04 0.87
C HIS A 31 -5.66 -8.38 0.12
N GLU A 32 -5.19 -8.38 -1.13
CA GLU A 32 -5.05 -9.52 -2.04
C GLU A 32 -3.56 -9.88 -2.23
N PRO A 33 -3.07 -10.96 -1.61
CA PRO A 33 -1.64 -11.27 -1.55
C PRO A 33 -0.93 -11.34 -2.89
N GLU A 34 -1.51 -12.11 -3.81
CA GLU A 34 -0.88 -12.40 -5.09
C GLU A 34 -0.85 -11.17 -5.99
N PRO A 35 -1.99 -10.48 -6.23
CA PRO A 35 -1.99 -9.20 -6.92
C PRO A 35 -1.06 -8.16 -6.28
N PHE A 36 -1.08 -7.98 -4.95
CA PHE A 36 -0.17 -7.07 -4.26
C PHE A 36 1.31 -7.39 -4.54
N ARG A 37 1.67 -8.67 -4.42
CA ARG A 37 3.04 -9.16 -4.68
C ARG A 37 3.46 -8.89 -6.12
N TYR A 38 2.58 -9.10 -7.09
CA TYR A 38 2.87 -8.82 -8.50
C TYR A 38 3.06 -7.32 -8.76
N SER A 39 2.17 -6.48 -8.24
CA SER A 39 2.30 -5.02 -8.35
C SER A 39 3.59 -4.53 -7.70
N CYS A 40 3.95 -5.05 -6.52
CA CYS A 40 5.19 -4.71 -5.84
C CYS A 40 6.44 -5.15 -6.64
N ASN A 41 6.42 -6.35 -7.22
CA ASN A 41 7.52 -6.81 -8.07
C ASN A 41 7.71 -5.93 -9.31
N SER A 42 6.62 -5.51 -9.95
CA SER A 42 6.67 -4.62 -11.10
C SER A 42 7.13 -3.21 -10.71
N PHE A 43 6.67 -2.69 -9.58
CA PHE A 43 7.17 -1.45 -9.01
C PHE A 43 8.69 -1.47 -8.81
N LEU A 44 9.23 -2.55 -8.21
CA LEU A 44 10.68 -2.69 -8.01
C LEU A 44 11.48 -2.68 -9.32
N ARG A 45 10.91 -3.21 -10.42
CA ARG A 45 11.52 -3.16 -11.76
C ARG A 45 11.57 -1.71 -12.25
N ALA A 46 10.42 -1.03 -12.26
CA ALA A 46 10.29 0.34 -12.72
C ALA A 46 11.24 1.29 -11.94
N VAL A 47 11.28 1.19 -10.61
CA VAL A 47 12.17 2.01 -9.75
C VAL A 47 13.64 1.89 -10.14
N LYS A 48 14.11 0.66 -10.40
CA LYS A 48 15.51 0.45 -10.79
C LYS A 48 15.80 0.90 -12.24
N GLU A 49 14.78 1.00 -13.09
CA GLU A 49 14.91 1.45 -14.47
C GLU A 49 15.01 2.98 -14.59
N VAL A 50 14.41 3.77 -13.68
CA VAL A 50 14.41 5.24 -13.77
C VAL A 50 15.83 5.85 -13.88
N PRO A 51 16.81 5.53 -13.01
CA PRO A 51 18.15 6.14 -13.13
C PRO A 51 18.89 5.72 -14.40
N GLN A 52 18.65 4.50 -14.88
CA GLN A 52 19.21 4.00 -16.13
C GLN A 52 18.59 4.70 -17.33
N ALA A 53 17.28 4.89 -17.32
CA ALA A 53 16.55 5.64 -18.33
C ALA A 53 17.04 7.09 -18.39
N LEU A 54 17.22 7.74 -17.23
CA LEU A 54 17.76 9.10 -17.16
C LEU A 54 19.19 9.17 -17.72
N SER A 55 20.01 8.17 -17.43
CA SER A 55 21.37 8.09 -17.99
C SER A 55 21.37 7.99 -19.52
N ASN A 56 20.35 7.34 -20.11
CA ASN A 56 20.18 7.22 -21.56
C ASN A 56 19.71 8.56 -22.17
N ASP A 57 18.69 9.19 -21.57
CA ASP A 57 18.19 10.50 -21.97
C ASP A 57 19.33 11.54 -22.03
N LEU A 58 20.22 11.52 -21.03
CA LEU A 58 21.32 12.47 -20.91
C LEU A 58 22.56 12.16 -21.76
N GLN A 59 22.58 11.07 -22.55
CA GLN A 59 23.76 10.70 -23.34
C GLN A 59 24.18 11.80 -24.31
N ARG A 60 23.21 12.55 -24.86
CA ARG A 60 23.44 13.66 -25.81
C ARG A 60 23.53 15.02 -25.12
N HIS A 61 23.44 15.06 -23.79
CA HIS A 61 23.36 16.29 -22.99
C HIS A 61 24.42 16.30 -21.87
N PRO A 62 25.73 16.30 -22.22
CA PRO A 62 26.81 16.20 -21.25
C PRO A 62 26.87 17.39 -20.28
N GLY A 63 26.44 18.58 -20.71
CA GLY A 63 26.40 19.78 -19.86
C GLY A 63 25.38 19.64 -18.74
N GLU A 64 24.16 19.22 -19.07
CA GLU A 64 23.08 18.98 -18.12
C GLU A 64 23.40 17.79 -17.21
N LYS A 65 23.96 16.72 -17.78
CA LYS A 65 24.47 15.58 -17.01
C LYS A 65 25.47 16.00 -15.94
N ALA A 66 26.39 16.92 -16.26
CA ALA A 66 27.36 17.43 -15.30
C ALA A 66 26.69 18.23 -14.16
N LYS A 67 25.65 19.02 -14.47
CA LYS A 67 24.89 19.78 -13.46
C LYS A 67 24.19 18.87 -12.45
N ILE A 68 23.62 17.75 -12.92
CA ILE A 68 22.85 16.84 -12.05
C ILE A 68 23.67 15.67 -11.48
N LYS A 69 24.95 15.58 -11.81
CA LYS A 69 25.84 14.52 -11.31
C LYS A 69 25.76 14.34 -9.79
N PRO A 70 25.73 15.40 -8.94
CA PRO A 70 25.58 15.23 -7.50
C PRO A 70 24.29 14.52 -7.08
N LEU A 71 23.18 14.77 -7.78
CA LEU A 71 21.90 14.10 -7.54
C LEU A 71 21.96 12.63 -7.95
N MET A 72 22.56 12.34 -9.11
CA MET A 72 22.78 10.95 -9.55
C MET A 72 23.65 10.18 -8.55
N ASP A 73 24.71 10.80 -8.04
CA ASP A 73 25.61 10.20 -7.06
C ASP A 73 24.86 9.96 -5.72
N THR A 74 24.00 10.90 -5.30
CA THR A 74 23.12 10.75 -4.12
C THR A 74 22.17 9.56 -4.27
N VAL A 75 21.50 9.44 -5.42
CA VAL A 75 20.61 8.31 -5.72
C VAL A 75 21.37 6.99 -5.76
N SER A 76 22.58 6.98 -6.34
CA SER A 76 23.41 5.77 -6.44
C SER A 76 23.91 5.23 -5.09
N THR A 77 24.08 6.13 -4.11
CA THR A 77 24.56 5.82 -2.76
C THR A 77 23.42 5.69 -1.76
N ASN A 78 22.18 5.98 -2.16
CA ASN A 78 21.01 5.90 -1.29
C ASN A 78 20.75 4.44 -0.86
N VAL A 79 20.73 4.21 0.45
CA VAL A 79 20.59 2.88 1.06
C VAL A 79 19.25 2.22 0.69
N LEU A 80 18.16 2.99 0.65
CA LEU A 80 16.83 2.50 0.33
C LEU A 80 16.78 2.02 -1.12
N LEU A 81 17.17 2.86 -2.08
CA LEU A 81 17.14 2.52 -3.51
C LEU A 81 18.10 1.36 -3.84
N HIS A 82 19.28 1.33 -3.23
CA HIS A 82 20.20 0.20 -3.38
C HIS A 82 19.62 -1.10 -2.81
N THR A 83 18.94 -1.04 -1.67
CA THR A 83 18.28 -2.20 -1.07
C THR A 83 17.12 -2.71 -1.95
N LEU A 84 16.27 -1.81 -2.45
CA LEU A 84 15.20 -2.15 -3.40
C LEU A 84 15.77 -2.74 -4.70
N GLY A 85 16.86 -2.18 -5.22
CA GLY A 85 17.56 -2.67 -6.41
C GLY A 85 18.07 -4.11 -6.23
N LYS A 86 18.64 -4.45 -5.07
CA LYS A 86 19.04 -5.84 -4.74
C LYS A 86 17.84 -6.77 -4.64
N ARG A 87 16.71 -6.31 -4.09
CA ARG A 87 15.48 -7.11 -4.03
C ARG A 87 14.92 -7.37 -5.41
N ARG A 88 14.94 -6.37 -6.30
CA ARG A 88 14.57 -6.55 -7.71
C ARG A 88 15.40 -7.65 -8.36
N ASP A 89 16.72 -7.66 -8.14
CA ASP A 89 17.60 -8.67 -8.75
C ASP A 89 17.25 -10.08 -8.25
N PHE A 90 16.98 -10.21 -6.95
CA PHE A 90 16.44 -11.46 -6.41
C PHE A 90 15.11 -11.84 -7.09
N VAL A 91 14.19 -10.90 -7.28
CA VAL A 91 12.90 -11.17 -7.92
C VAL A 91 13.04 -11.59 -9.39
N VAL A 92 13.95 -10.95 -10.13
CA VAL A 92 14.16 -11.26 -11.55
C VAL A 92 14.84 -12.61 -11.74
N HIS A 93 15.76 -12.99 -10.84
CA HIS A 93 16.62 -14.17 -11.04
C HIS A 93 16.24 -15.38 -10.19
N HIS A 94 15.57 -15.20 -9.06
CA HIS A 94 15.42 -16.24 -8.04
C HIS A 94 13.98 -16.45 -7.55
N GLY A 95 12.99 -15.70 -8.05
CA GLY A 95 11.57 -15.96 -7.76
C GLY A 95 10.83 -14.71 -7.28
N SER A 96 9.95 -14.83 -6.30
CA SER A 96 9.17 -13.68 -5.81
C SER A 96 9.70 -13.11 -4.51
N LEU A 97 9.37 -11.86 -4.19
CA LEU A 97 9.55 -11.32 -2.84
C LEU A 97 8.92 -12.23 -1.78
N HIS A 98 9.71 -12.61 -0.78
CA HIS A 98 9.20 -13.22 0.44
C HIS A 98 8.69 -12.12 1.37
N LEU A 99 7.41 -11.80 1.24
CA LEU A 99 6.73 -10.81 2.06
C LEU A 99 6.43 -11.37 3.45
N LYS A 100 6.63 -10.54 4.47
CA LYS A 100 6.03 -10.73 5.79
C LYS A 100 4.72 -9.95 5.83
N SER A 101 3.71 -10.53 6.45
CA SER A 101 2.42 -9.91 6.69
C SER A 101 2.20 -9.89 8.20
N HIS A 102 1.83 -8.74 8.74
CA HIS A 102 1.38 -8.61 10.13
C HIS A 102 -0.07 -8.16 10.12
N GLY A 103 -0.82 -8.70 11.09
CA GLY A 103 -2.23 -8.44 11.19
C GLY A 103 -2.63 -7.97 12.57
N ARG A 104 -3.70 -7.19 12.61
CA ARG A 104 -4.46 -6.90 13.83
C ARG A 104 -5.93 -7.01 13.47
N ILE A 105 -6.74 -7.39 14.44
CA ILE A 105 -8.19 -7.44 14.25
C ILE A 105 -8.88 -6.79 15.43
N GLY A 106 -10.06 -6.26 15.18
CA GLY A 106 -10.73 -5.43 16.16
C GLY A 106 -12.03 -4.85 15.65
N THR A 107 -12.45 -3.77 16.29
CA THR A 107 -13.73 -3.10 16.05
C THR A 107 -13.54 -1.60 15.90
N THR A 108 -14.38 -1.00 15.06
CA THR A 108 -14.37 0.43 14.76
C THR A 108 -15.76 1.02 14.94
N GLU A 109 -15.83 2.25 15.43
CA GLU A 109 -17.05 3.08 15.45
C GLU A 109 -16.82 4.26 14.51
N GLY A 110 -17.34 4.17 13.28
CA GLY A 110 -16.99 5.10 12.21
C GLY A 110 -15.48 5.05 11.88
N ALA A 111 -14.79 6.15 12.11
CA ALA A 111 -13.34 6.27 11.90
C ALA A 111 -12.50 5.89 13.13
N THR A 112 -13.11 5.72 14.30
CA THR A 112 -12.41 5.53 15.57
C THR A 112 -12.20 4.05 15.86
N ILE A 113 -10.99 3.67 16.29
CA ILE A 113 -10.67 2.32 16.76
C ILE A 113 -11.18 2.16 18.19
N LYS A 114 -12.04 1.15 18.44
CA LYS A 114 -12.59 0.86 19.77
C LYS A 114 -11.72 -0.15 20.51
N VAL A 115 -11.52 -1.32 19.89
CA VAL A 115 -10.67 -2.40 20.41
C VAL A 115 -9.86 -2.98 19.26
N VAL A 116 -8.60 -3.32 19.51
CA VAL A 116 -7.74 -4.00 18.54
C VAL A 116 -6.75 -4.90 19.26
N PHE A 117 -6.54 -6.10 18.75
CA PHE A 117 -5.56 -7.05 19.29
C PHE A 117 -4.74 -7.69 18.16
N PRO A 118 -3.54 -8.21 18.48
CA PRO A 118 -2.72 -8.92 17.51
C PRO A 118 -3.46 -10.11 16.91
N PHE A 119 -3.41 -10.26 15.60
CA PHE A 119 -4.01 -11.38 14.89
C PHE A 119 -3.11 -11.76 13.73
N ALA A 120 -2.69 -13.03 13.67
CA ALA A 120 -1.85 -13.46 12.56
C ALA A 120 -2.62 -13.29 11.24
N VAL A 121 -2.01 -12.61 10.27
CA VAL A 121 -2.48 -12.56 8.88
C VAL A 121 -1.32 -13.04 8.01
N TYR A 122 -1.43 -14.25 7.48
CA TYR A 122 -0.38 -14.90 6.74
C TYR A 122 -0.13 -14.23 5.38
N PRO A 123 1.11 -14.23 4.87
CA PRO A 123 1.42 -13.65 3.57
C PRO A 123 0.68 -14.29 2.39
N SER A 124 0.17 -15.52 2.54
CA SER A 124 -0.52 -16.26 1.48
C SER A 124 -2.04 -16.17 1.56
N GLU A 125 -2.61 -15.63 2.64
CA GLU A 125 -4.06 -15.54 2.81
C GLU A 125 -4.57 -14.11 2.51
N THR A 126 -5.75 -14.02 1.92
CA THR A 126 -6.46 -12.75 1.74
C THR A 126 -6.95 -12.23 3.09
N SER A 127 -7.28 -10.94 3.16
CA SER A 127 -7.88 -10.40 4.38
C SER A 127 -9.28 -10.97 4.65
N ASP A 128 -9.99 -11.43 3.61
CA ASP A 128 -11.28 -12.11 3.77
C ASP A 128 -11.10 -13.50 4.36
N GLU A 129 -10.12 -14.28 3.88
CA GLU A 129 -9.80 -15.60 4.43
C GLU A 129 -9.35 -15.50 5.90
N ALA A 130 -8.52 -14.51 6.21
CA ALA A 130 -8.11 -14.22 7.58
C ALA A 130 -9.31 -13.87 8.47
N TYR A 131 -10.27 -13.12 7.93
CA TYR A 131 -11.50 -12.76 8.63
C TYR A 131 -12.45 -13.96 8.83
N GLU A 132 -12.58 -14.87 7.86
CA GLU A 132 -13.33 -16.13 8.03
C GLU A 132 -12.73 -16.99 9.15
N ARG A 133 -11.40 -17.05 9.23
CA ARG A 133 -10.69 -17.73 10.32
C ARG A 133 -10.98 -17.06 11.67
N TYR A 134 -11.00 -15.73 11.71
CA TYR A 134 -11.39 -15.00 12.92
C TYR A 134 -12.83 -15.29 13.36
N LYS A 135 -13.80 -15.29 12.43
CA LYS A 135 -15.19 -15.67 12.73
C LYS A 135 -15.28 -17.07 13.31
N THR A 136 -14.54 -18.03 12.74
CA THR A 136 -14.47 -19.41 13.25
C THR A 136 -13.91 -19.47 14.69
N MET A 137 -12.90 -18.66 15.00
CA MET A 137 -12.39 -18.54 16.38
C MET A 137 -13.43 -17.95 17.33
N CYS A 138 -14.19 -16.93 16.91
CA CYS A 138 -15.25 -16.33 17.73
C CYS A 138 -16.38 -17.31 18.06
N LYS A 139 -16.75 -18.19 17.11
CA LYS A 139 -17.77 -19.24 17.33
C LYS A 139 -17.39 -20.23 18.43
N THR A 140 -16.09 -20.52 18.55
CA THR A 140 -15.56 -21.54 19.45
C THR A 140 -15.04 -20.97 20.77
N ASN A 141 -14.74 -19.67 20.82
CA ASN A 141 -14.16 -19.01 21.98
C ASN A 141 -15.00 -17.79 22.43
N LYS A 142 -15.77 -17.98 23.50
CA LYS A 142 -16.61 -16.93 24.10
C LYS A 142 -15.83 -15.71 24.57
N MET A 143 -14.60 -15.89 25.07
CA MET A 143 -13.76 -14.78 25.51
C MET A 143 -13.38 -13.89 24.32
N LEU A 144 -12.96 -14.50 23.21
CA LEU A 144 -12.63 -13.78 21.99
C LEU A 144 -13.86 -13.09 21.39
N ARG A 145 -15.01 -13.79 21.37
CA ARG A 145 -16.29 -13.19 20.93
C ARG A 145 -16.68 -11.97 21.75
N GLY A 146 -16.38 -11.95 23.05
CA GLY A 146 -16.66 -10.82 23.93
C GLY A 146 -15.90 -9.53 23.56
N PHE A 147 -14.77 -9.64 22.86
CA PHE A 147 -14.03 -8.50 22.29
C PHE A 147 -14.37 -8.21 20.82
N GLY A 148 -15.27 -9.01 20.24
CA GLY A 148 -15.76 -8.82 18.88
C GLY A 148 -16.72 -7.63 18.76
N PRO A 149 -17.25 -7.39 17.55
CA PRO A 149 -18.19 -6.29 17.33
C PRO A 149 -19.46 -6.43 18.19
N ASP A 150 -19.96 -5.27 18.61
CA ASP A 150 -21.24 -5.06 19.27
C ASP A 150 -22.22 -4.31 18.33
N CYS A 151 -23.36 -3.84 18.84
CA CYS A 151 -24.38 -3.14 18.04
C CYS A 151 -23.90 -1.79 17.46
N ASP A 152 -22.86 -1.20 18.02
CA ASP A 152 -22.38 0.14 17.64
C ASP A 152 -21.06 0.09 16.86
N SER A 153 -20.40 -1.08 16.83
CA SER A 153 -19.09 -1.24 16.22
C SER A 153 -19.05 -2.27 15.08
N ALA A 154 -18.29 -1.94 14.03
CA ALA A 154 -18.05 -2.79 12.89
C ALA A 154 -16.71 -3.52 13.01
N PRO A 155 -16.63 -4.82 12.67
CA PRO A 155 -15.37 -5.55 12.65
C PRO A 155 -14.43 -5.00 11.57
N ALA A 156 -13.14 -4.95 11.88
CA ALA A 156 -12.12 -4.50 10.95
C ALA A 156 -10.82 -5.30 11.13
N LEU A 157 -10.09 -5.45 10.02
CA LEU A 157 -8.77 -6.07 9.97
C LEU A 157 -7.76 -5.05 9.46
N TRP A 158 -6.65 -4.94 10.19
CA TRP A 158 -5.48 -4.17 9.79
C TRP A 158 -4.44 -5.12 9.25
N ARG A 159 -3.90 -4.83 8.07
CA ARG A 159 -2.79 -5.57 7.47
C ARG A 159 -1.60 -4.63 7.29
N THR A 160 -0.39 -5.15 7.47
CA THR A 160 0.85 -4.44 7.15
C THR A 160 1.77 -5.37 6.38
N TRP A 161 2.26 -4.92 5.23
CA TRP A 161 3.19 -5.68 4.39
C TRP A 161 4.61 -5.22 4.63
N MET A 162 5.53 -6.15 4.88
CA MET A 162 6.91 -5.83 5.26
C MET A 162 7.91 -6.76 4.59
N ILE A 163 9.16 -6.29 4.48
CA ILE A 163 10.32 -7.14 4.18
C ILE A 163 11.38 -7.03 5.28
N PRO A 164 12.23 -8.05 5.48
CA PRO A 164 13.24 -8.05 6.54
C PRO A 164 14.22 -6.86 6.48
N GLN A 165 14.43 -6.29 5.29
CA GLN A 165 15.38 -5.19 5.09
C GLN A 165 14.85 -3.84 5.57
N PHE A 166 13.53 -3.70 5.72
CA PHE A 166 12.87 -2.50 6.25
C PHE A 166 12.00 -2.89 7.44
N PRO A 167 12.62 -3.25 8.58
CA PRO A 167 11.88 -3.77 9.72
C PRO A 167 10.91 -2.72 10.26
N GLY A 168 9.65 -3.12 10.49
CA GLY A 168 8.61 -2.26 11.04
C GLY A 168 8.07 -1.20 10.07
N ARG A 169 8.49 -1.20 8.81
CA ARG A 169 8.02 -0.25 7.80
C ARG A 169 7.07 -0.93 6.83
N ASP A 170 5.94 -0.30 6.56
CA ASP A 170 5.04 -0.75 5.51
C ASP A 170 5.68 -0.58 4.13
N LEU A 171 5.46 -1.54 3.25
CA LEU A 171 6.02 -1.52 1.91
C LEU A 171 5.44 -0.43 1.01
N LEU A 172 4.19 0.01 1.20
CA LEU A 172 3.69 1.17 0.46
C LEU A 172 4.46 2.43 0.83
N ASP A 173 4.74 2.64 2.13
CA ASP A 173 5.50 3.82 2.57
C ASP A 173 6.94 3.80 2.04
N VAL A 174 7.58 2.62 2.04
CA VAL A 174 8.90 2.44 1.43
C VAL A 174 8.86 2.72 -0.07
N ALA A 175 7.81 2.28 -0.76
CA ALA A 175 7.65 2.47 -2.20
C ALA A 175 7.41 3.96 -2.54
N VAL A 176 6.58 4.67 -1.77
CA VAL A 176 6.37 6.11 -1.97
C VAL A 176 7.67 6.89 -1.75
N GLU A 177 8.41 6.61 -0.68
CA GLU A 177 9.71 7.25 -0.45
C GLU A 177 10.68 7.02 -1.62
N ALA A 178 10.69 5.81 -2.20
CA ALA A 178 11.50 5.51 -3.39
C ALA A 178 11.08 6.34 -4.60
N TRP A 179 9.77 6.47 -4.81
CA TRP A 179 9.20 7.25 -5.91
C TRP A 179 9.51 8.75 -5.77
N GLU A 180 9.40 9.31 -4.55
CA GLU A 180 9.72 10.70 -4.24
C GLU A 180 11.21 10.99 -4.48
N LEU A 181 12.11 10.11 -4.00
CA LEU A 181 13.56 10.25 -4.21
C LEU A 181 13.94 10.29 -5.70
N LEU A 182 13.26 9.48 -6.52
CA LEU A 182 13.46 9.50 -7.97
C LEU A 182 12.81 10.73 -8.62
N GLY A 183 11.68 11.20 -8.12
CA GLY A 183 11.03 12.44 -8.56
C GLY A 183 11.91 13.66 -8.30
N GLU A 184 12.61 13.71 -7.17
CA GLU A 184 13.60 14.75 -6.85
C GLU A 184 14.79 14.73 -7.83
N LEU A 185 15.30 13.54 -8.18
CA LEU A 185 16.33 13.40 -9.21
C LEU A 185 15.88 13.94 -10.56
N LEU A 186 14.68 13.56 -11.01
CA LEU A 186 14.12 14.00 -12.29
C LEU A 186 13.78 15.49 -12.30
N SER A 187 13.36 16.03 -11.16
CA SER A 187 13.15 17.47 -10.98
C SER A 187 14.43 18.25 -11.23
N GLY A 188 15.55 17.83 -10.64
CA GLY A 188 16.84 18.46 -10.90
C GLY A 188 17.29 18.33 -12.36
N ALA A 189 16.93 17.24 -13.04
CA ALA A 189 17.15 17.09 -14.48
C ALA A 189 16.32 18.06 -15.31
N ILE A 190 15.03 18.22 -14.99
CA ILE A 190 14.15 19.18 -15.66
C ILE A 190 14.64 20.62 -15.46
N GLU A 191 15.02 20.98 -14.23
CA GLU A 191 15.61 22.29 -13.91
C GLU A 191 16.92 22.54 -14.68
N ALA A 192 17.76 21.51 -14.86
CA ALA A 192 18.98 21.62 -15.64
C ALA A 192 18.73 21.98 -17.12
N PHE A 193 17.57 21.58 -17.66
CA PHE A 193 17.05 21.95 -18.97
C PHE A 193 16.21 23.24 -18.96
N GLY A 194 16.07 23.91 -17.81
CA GLY A 194 15.33 25.17 -17.66
C GLY A 194 13.81 25.02 -17.52
N GLY A 195 13.32 23.84 -17.15
CA GLY A 195 11.91 23.63 -16.80
C GLY A 195 11.65 23.76 -15.30
N ASP A 196 10.37 23.66 -14.93
CA ASP A 196 9.93 23.67 -13.53
C ASP A 196 10.02 22.27 -12.90
N LYS A 197 10.26 22.25 -11.59
CA LYS A 197 10.28 21.04 -10.76
C LYS A 197 8.96 20.25 -10.85
N LEU A 198 9.05 18.92 -10.75
CA LEU A 198 7.88 18.04 -10.71
C LEU A 198 7.05 18.28 -9.45
N ASP A 199 5.73 18.16 -9.58
CA ASP A 199 4.83 18.07 -8.43
C ASP A 199 4.90 16.66 -7.82
N LEU A 200 5.41 16.59 -6.59
CA LEU A 200 5.57 15.35 -5.84
C LEU A 200 4.52 15.20 -4.73
N SER A 201 3.47 16.04 -4.71
CA SER A 201 2.48 16.06 -3.62
C SER A 201 1.57 14.83 -3.57
N LEU A 202 1.49 14.04 -4.65
CA LEU A 202 0.65 12.83 -4.77
C LEU A 202 -0.78 13.01 -4.21
N PRO A 203 -1.57 13.99 -4.70
CA PRO A 203 -2.92 14.23 -4.17
C PRO A 203 -3.89 13.07 -4.40
N CYS A 204 -3.55 12.16 -5.33
CA CYS A 204 -4.25 10.92 -5.61
C CYS A 204 -3.99 9.80 -4.59
N ARG A 205 -3.00 9.96 -3.70
CA ARG A 205 -2.63 8.94 -2.71
C ARG A 205 -3.72 8.81 -1.65
N HIS A 206 -4.13 7.58 -1.38
CA HIS A 206 -5.04 7.29 -0.28
C HIS A 206 -4.29 7.35 1.06
N ASP A 207 -5.00 7.74 2.14
CA ASP A 207 -4.45 7.66 3.49
C ASP A 207 -3.95 6.22 3.76
N PRO A 208 -2.64 6.02 4.04
CA PRO A 208 -2.07 4.70 4.28
C PRO A 208 -2.80 3.94 5.38
N ALA A 209 -3.29 4.64 6.41
CA ALA A 209 -4.06 4.02 7.47
C ALA A 209 -5.39 3.45 6.97
N GLN A 210 -6.04 4.06 5.97
CA GLN A 210 -7.26 3.52 5.38
C GLN A 210 -6.98 2.35 4.45
N VAL A 211 -5.89 2.40 3.67
CA VAL A 211 -5.50 1.29 2.77
C VAL A 211 -5.17 0.02 3.56
N GLN A 212 -4.61 0.17 4.76
CA GLN A 212 -4.30 -0.96 5.64
C GLN A 212 -5.54 -1.60 6.28
N ILE A 213 -6.68 -0.92 6.28
CA ILE A 213 -7.90 -1.34 7.00
C ILE A 213 -8.94 -1.88 6.03
N LYS A 214 -9.29 -3.16 6.20
CA LYS A 214 -10.50 -3.73 5.63
C LYS A 214 -11.60 -3.75 6.68
N ARG A 215 -12.68 -2.99 6.45
CA ARG A 215 -13.89 -3.02 7.28
C ARG A 215 -14.84 -4.09 6.77
N PHE A 216 -15.48 -4.80 7.69
CA PHE A 216 -16.42 -5.87 7.39
C PHE A 216 -17.82 -5.53 7.89
N SER A 217 -18.81 -6.26 7.36
CA SER A 217 -20.20 -6.05 7.72
C SER A 217 -20.49 -6.54 9.13
N GLN A 218 -20.94 -5.62 9.99
CA GLN A 218 -21.44 -5.96 11.33
C GLN A 218 -22.61 -6.95 11.24
N TYR A 219 -23.58 -6.69 10.35
CA TYR A 219 -24.72 -7.57 10.13
C TYR A 219 -24.30 -9.00 9.78
N GLU A 220 -23.36 -9.14 8.84
CA GLU A 220 -22.88 -10.44 8.38
C GLU A 220 -22.11 -11.17 9.50
N PHE A 221 -21.36 -10.44 10.33
CA PHE A 221 -20.73 -11.02 11.51
C PHE A 221 -21.76 -11.62 12.48
N PHE A 222 -22.76 -10.84 12.91
CA PHE A 222 -23.79 -11.32 13.86
C PHE A 222 -24.58 -12.49 13.30
N LEU A 223 -24.94 -12.42 12.02
CA LEU A 223 -25.68 -13.50 11.37
C LEU A 223 -24.86 -14.78 11.31
N THR A 224 -23.59 -14.69 10.91
CA THR A 224 -22.77 -15.89 10.66
C THR A 224 -22.13 -16.45 11.92
N VAL A 225 -21.82 -15.61 12.91
CA VAL A 225 -21.15 -15.99 14.17
C VAL A 225 -22.16 -16.31 15.26
N ASP A 226 -23.16 -15.46 15.47
CA ASP A 226 -24.13 -15.58 16.56
C ASP A 226 -25.46 -16.19 16.12
N GLY A 227 -25.70 -16.31 14.80
CA GLY A 227 -27.00 -16.74 14.27
C GLY A 227 -28.10 -15.69 14.40
N ILE A 228 -27.71 -14.42 14.62
CA ILE A 228 -28.65 -13.31 14.89
C ILE A 228 -28.84 -12.49 13.62
N ASP A 229 -30.08 -12.45 13.12
CA ASP A 229 -30.48 -11.52 12.06
C ASP A 229 -30.86 -10.17 12.67
N LEU A 230 -29.94 -9.19 12.60
CA LEU A 230 -30.18 -7.86 13.16
C LEU A 230 -31.34 -7.10 12.50
N LYS A 231 -31.66 -7.40 11.23
CA LYS A 231 -32.78 -6.73 10.54
C LYS A 231 -34.11 -7.25 11.06
N GLU A 232 -34.20 -8.55 11.27
CA GLU A 232 -35.37 -9.19 11.84
C GLU A 232 -35.57 -8.78 13.31
N GLU A 233 -34.51 -8.70 14.10
CA GLU A 233 -34.58 -8.19 15.47
C GLU A 233 -35.02 -6.72 15.52
N ALA A 234 -34.50 -5.87 14.62
CA ALA A 234 -34.95 -4.49 14.50
C ALA A 234 -36.43 -4.38 14.09
N ARG A 235 -36.93 -5.29 13.23
CA ARG A 235 -38.35 -5.36 12.85
C ARG A 235 -39.23 -5.70 14.05
N LYS A 236 -38.90 -6.78 14.78
CA LYS A 236 -39.62 -7.20 15.98
C LYS A 236 -39.67 -6.09 17.02
N TRP A 237 -38.54 -5.41 17.25
CA TRP A 237 -38.47 -4.29 18.19
C TRP A 237 -39.37 -3.11 17.79
N ARG A 238 -39.40 -2.74 16.50
CA ARG A 238 -40.30 -1.68 16.01
C ARG A 238 -41.77 -2.06 16.17
N GLU A 239 -42.11 -3.32 15.92
CA GLU A 239 -43.49 -3.83 16.08
C GLU A 239 -43.92 -3.86 17.55
N GLN A 240 -43.03 -4.25 18.46
CA GLN A 240 -43.29 -4.18 19.91
C GLN A 240 -43.48 -2.73 20.37
N LYS A 241 -42.59 -1.83 19.97
CA LYS A 241 -42.69 -0.40 20.30
C LYS A 241 -43.96 0.25 19.75
N ALA A 242 -44.41 -0.17 18.56
CA ALA A 242 -45.67 0.30 17.98
C ALA A 242 -46.92 -0.26 18.70
N ARG A 243 -46.78 -1.36 19.44
CA ARG A 243 -47.85 -1.97 20.26
C ARG A 243 -47.97 -1.36 21.66
N GLY A 244 -47.06 -0.44 22.04
CA GLY A 244 -47.19 0.35 23.26
C GLY A 244 -46.69 -0.30 24.55
N ASP A 245 -45.80 -1.29 24.45
CA ASP A 245 -44.97 -1.76 25.57
C ASP A 245 -43.68 -0.91 25.70
#